data_AF-S4XKZ3-F1
#
_entry.id   AF-S4XKZ3-F1
#
_cell.length_a   1.000
_cell.length_b   1.000
_cell.length_c   1.000
_cell.angle_alpha   90.00
_cell.angle_beta   90.00
_cell.angle_gamma   90.00
#
_symmetry.space_group_name_H-M   'P 1'
#
loop_
_entity.id
_entity.type
_entity.pdbx_description
1 polymer ?
#
loop_
_entity_poly.entity_id
_entity_poly.type
_entity_poly.pdbx_seq_one_letter_code
_entity_poly.pdbx_strand_id
1 'polypeptide(L)'
;MTQSAIYPSTEDMLSPEVTRPGAAAPAVQKNAAIPSKLLFGVLPIRRLIPQDVHSALDYSNGLMVALAGLASNRREAKVAGAILGASVISVSLLTDYRMSLAKLIPIEAHEVLDYVWSASVIAAPFALGYTKRAPLAAFVQIATGAANLLGSMFTDYRAARGSMQPAA
;
A
#
# COMPACT_ATOMS: atom_id res chain seq x y z
N MET A 1 -61.29 -5.60 -46.26
CA MET A 1 -60.40 -6.76 -46.47
C MET A 1 -59.63 -6.45 -47.75
N THR A 2 -58.36 -6.10 -47.75
CA THR A 2 -57.19 -6.79 -47.17
C THR A 2 -56.15 -5.78 -46.70
N GLN A 3 -55.71 -5.88 -45.45
CA GLN A 3 -54.59 -5.12 -44.92
C GLN A 3 -53.30 -5.84 -45.35
N SER A 4 -52.58 -5.27 -46.32
CA SER A 4 -51.30 -5.79 -46.77
C SER A 4 -50.27 -5.59 -45.66
N ALA A 5 -49.81 -6.68 -45.05
CA ALA A 5 -48.70 -6.64 -44.11
C ALA A 5 -47.44 -6.20 -44.87
N ILE A 6 -46.93 -5.02 -44.55
CA ILE A 6 -45.64 -4.54 -45.04
C ILE A 6 -44.58 -5.35 -44.29
N TYR A 7 -43.93 -6.28 -44.99
CA TYR A 7 -42.71 -6.92 -44.51
C TYR A 7 -41.52 -5.99 -44.80
N PRO A 8 -40.63 -5.74 -43.83
CA PRO A 8 -39.42 -4.97 -44.07
C PRO A 8 -38.52 -5.70 -45.08
N SER A 9 -37.88 -4.94 -45.97
CA SER A 9 -36.94 -5.48 -46.96
C SER A 9 -35.69 -6.03 -46.26
N THR A 10 -34.98 -6.95 -46.92
CA THR A 10 -33.77 -7.58 -46.38
C THR A 10 -32.63 -6.59 -46.09
N GLU A 11 -32.73 -5.36 -46.61
CA GLU A 11 -31.75 -4.28 -46.36
C GLU A 11 -31.95 -3.62 -44.99
N ASP A 12 -33.18 -3.56 -44.47
CA ASP A 12 -33.47 -3.04 -43.12
C ASP A 12 -32.99 -3.98 -42.02
N MET A 13 -32.80 -5.27 -42.31
CA MET A 13 -32.30 -6.26 -41.34
C MET A 13 -30.76 -6.36 -41.28
N LEU A 14 -30.04 -5.64 -42.14
CA LEU A 14 -28.57 -5.74 -42.25
C LEU A 14 -27.83 -4.44 -41.92
N SER A 15 -28.52 -3.43 -41.39
CA SER A 15 -27.84 -2.27 -40.83
C SER A 15 -27.18 -2.67 -39.50
N PRO A 16 -25.85 -2.54 -39.34
CA PRO A 16 -25.24 -2.72 -38.04
C PRO A 16 -25.75 -1.58 -37.15
N GLU A 17 -26.53 -1.95 -36.13
CA GLU A 17 -26.89 -1.11 -35.00
C GLU A 17 -25.64 -0.35 -34.55
N VAL A 18 -25.55 0.94 -34.90
CA VAL A 18 -24.49 1.84 -34.42
C VAL A 18 -24.74 2.02 -32.94
N THR A 19 -24.20 1.07 -32.17
CA THR A 19 -24.21 1.06 -30.72
C THR A 19 -23.39 2.27 -30.29
N ARG A 20 -24.08 3.33 -29.87
CA ARG A 20 -23.43 4.44 -29.15
C ARG A 20 -22.65 3.81 -27.99
N PRO A 21 -21.37 4.18 -27.76
CA PRO A 21 -20.65 3.70 -26.60
C PRO A 21 -21.32 4.29 -25.36
N GLY A 22 -22.31 3.57 -24.83
CA GLY A 22 -22.75 3.73 -23.46
C GLY A 22 -21.52 3.51 -22.61
N ALA A 23 -21.15 4.54 -21.85
CA ALA A 23 -20.00 4.58 -20.98
C ALA A 23 -19.83 3.21 -20.31
N ALA A 24 -18.80 2.48 -20.74
CA ALA A 24 -18.38 1.28 -20.06
C ALA A 24 -18.24 1.68 -18.59
N ALA A 25 -19.06 1.08 -17.72
CA ALA A 25 -18.76 1.08 -16.30
C ALA A 25 -17.27 0.72 -16.20
N PRO A 26 -16.44 1.54 -15.52
CA PRO A 26 -15.01 1.36 -15.59
C PRO A 26 -14.76 -0.08 -15.23
N ALA A 27 -14.27 -0.86 -16.20
CA ALA A 27 -13.85 -2.21 -15.96
C ALA A 27 -12.98 -2.10 -14.72
N VAL A 28 -13.39 -2.73 -13.61
CA VAL A 28 -12.57 -2.79 -12.40
C VAL A 28 -11.28 -3.40 -12.91
N GLN A 29 -10.30 -2.53 -13.14
CA GLN A 29 -9.05 -2.92 -13.74
C GLN A 29 -8.44 -3.76 -12.63
N LYS A 30 -8.56 -5.08 -12.78
CA LYS A 30 -7.73 -6.06 -12.10
C LYS A 30 -6.32 -5.80 -12.61
N ASN A 31 -5.77 -4.66 -12.21
CA ASN A 31 -4.45 -4.19 -12.57
C ASN A 31 -3.53 -5.31 -12.11
N ALA A 32 -2.92 -6.00 -13.07
CA ALA A 32 -1.87 -6.95 -12.80
C ALA A 32 -0.71 -6.16 -12.18
N ALA A 33 -0.74 -6.01 -10.86
CA ALA A 33 0.22 -5.22 -10.13
C ALA A 33 1.61 -5.83 -10.32
N ILE A 34 2.57 -4.98 -10.66
CA ILE A 34 3.88 -5.36 -11.17
C ILE A 34 4.74 -5.80 -9.97
N PRO A 35 5.25 -7.05 -9.91
CA PRO A 35 6.08 -7.47 -8.78
C PRO A 35 7.37 -6.64 -8.69
N SER A 36 7.75 -6.28 -7.46
CA SER A 36 9.03 -5.63 -7.18
C SER A 36 10.22 -6.50 -7.59
N LYS A 37 11.35 -5.88 -7.89
CA LYS A 37 12.62 -6.60 -7.96
C LYS A 37 13.03 -7.08 -6.56
N LEU A 38 13.78 -8.19 -6.50
CA LEU A 38 14.35 -8.64 -5.23
C LEU A 38 15.43 -7.65 -4.77
N LEU A 39 15.29 -7.15 -3.54
CA LEU A 39 16.34 -6.37 -2.90
C LEU A 39 17.52 -7.28 -2.58
N PHE A 40 18.70 -6.86 -3.00
CA PHE A 40 19.96 -7.61 -2.85
C PHE A 40 19.90 -9.04 -3.41
N GLY A 41 18.94 -9.33 -4.30
CA GLY A 41 18.69 -10.67 -4.83
C GLY A 41 18.05 -11.67 -3.86
N VAL A 42 17.64 -11.23 -2.65
CA VAL A 42 17.15 -12.14 -1.59
C VAL A 42 15.81 -11.72 -1.01
N LEU A 43 15.57 -10.42 -0.80
CA LEU A 43 14.39 -9.92 -0.11
C LEU A 43 13.30 -9.47 -1.10
N PRO A 44 12.01 -9.69 -0.78
CA PRO A 44 11.47 -10.43 0.36
C PRO A 44 11.76 -11.94 0.26
N ILE A 45 11.89 -12.63 1.40
CA ILE A 45 12.27 -14.06 1.48
C ILE A 45 11.25 -14.93 0.76
N ARG A 46 9.96 -14.63 0.96
CA ARG A 46 8.83 -15.24 0.25
C ARG A 46 7.74 -14.20 0.06
N ARG A 47 6.88 -14.43 -0.93
CA ARG A 47 5.78 -13.53 -1.30
C ARG A 47 4.46 -14.14 -0.82
N LEU A 48 4.14 -13.96 0.46
CA LEU A 48 2.98 -14.57 1.13
C LEU A 48 1.90 -13.54 1.49
N ILE A 49 2.30 -12.37 1.97
CA ILE A 49 1.38 -11.30 2.40
C ILE A 49 1.05 -10.45 1.17
N PRO A 50 -0.23 -10.36 0.74
CA PRO A 50 -0.60 -9.54 -0.40
C PRO A 50 -0.26 -8.06 -0.17
N GLN A 51 0.19 -7.36 -1.22
CA GLN A 51 0.53 -5.93 -1.17
C GLN A 51 -0.56 -5.08 -0.49
N ASP A 52 -1.84 -5.28 -0.83
CA ASP A 52 -2.94 -4.47 -0.25
C ASP A 52 -3.12 -4.73 1.25
N VAL A 53 -2.82 -5.95 1.73
CA VAL A 53 -2.82 -6.27 3.18
C VAL A 53 -1.67 -5.53 3.87
N HIS A 54 -0.47 -5.60 3.31
CA HIS A 54 0.70 -4.88 3.82
C HIS A 54 0.45 -3.37 3.87
N SER A 55 -0.05 -2.77 2.79
CA SER A 55 -0.37 -1.34 2.72
C SER A 55 -1.40 -0.91 3.76
N ALA A 56 -2.39 -1.76 4.08
CA ALA A 56 -3.33 -1.48 5.17
C ALA A 56 -2.65 -1.53 6.55
N LEU A 57 -1.72 -2.47 6.73
CA LEU A 57 -0.90 -2.57 7.94
C LEU A 57 0.01 -1.36 8.12
N ASP A 58 0.59 -0.80 7.06
CA ASP A 58 1.44 0.40 7.19
C ASP A 58 0.68 1.58 7.83
N TYR A 59 -0.53 1.87 7.34
CA TYR A 59 -1.37 2.92 7.90
C TYR A 59 -1.76 2.63 9.36
N SER A 60 -2.11 1.38 9.65
CA SER A 60 -2.49 0.93 11.00
C SER A 60 -1.30 1.02 11.97
N ASN A 61 -0.12 0.58 11.54
CA ASN A 61 1.14 0.60 12.28
C ASN A 61 1.57 2.03 12.57
N GLY A 62 1.50 2.91 11.58
CA GLY A 62 1.79 4.33 11.74
C GLY A 62 0.88 5.00 12.76
N LEU A 63 -0.43 4.72 12.70
CA LEU A 63 -1.38 5.23 13.68
C LEU A 63 -1.10 4.67 15.09
N MET A 64 -0.87 3.36 15.22
CA MET A 64 -0.55 2.73 16.50
C MET A 64 0.71 3.33 17.14
N VAL A 65 1.79 3.49 16.37
CA VAL A 65 3.05 4.08 16.86
C VAL A 65 2.87 5.55 17.25
N ALA A 66 2.14 6.33 16.43
CA ALA A 66 1.83 7.72 16.73
C ALA A 66 1.01 7.85 18.01
N LEU A 67 -0.11 7.14 18.12
CA LEU A 67 -1.02 7.24 19.26
C LEU A 67 -0.36 6.75 20.54
N ALA A 68 0.39 5.63 20.50
CA ALA A 68 1.11 5.13 21.67
C ALA A 68 2.16 6.12 22.18
N GLY A 69 2.87 6.79 21.27
CA GLY A 69 3.80 7.86 21.63
C GLY A 69 3.08 9.07 22.22
N LEU A 70 2.05 9.59 21.53
CA LEU A 70 1.31 10.79 21.93
C LEU A 70 0.58 10.64 23.27
N ALA A 71 0.10 9.43 23.59
CA ALA A 71 -0.55 9.11 24.85
C ALA A 71 0.43 9.02 26.04
N SER A 72 1.74 8.95 25.79
CA SER A 72 2.76 8.87 26.84
C SER A 72 2.94 10.21 27.56
N ASN A 73 3.25 10.19 28.86
CA ASN A 73 3.65 11.40 29.60
C ASN A 73 5.13 11.79 29.38
N ARG A 74 5.87 11.05 28.56
CA ARG A 74 7.30 11.28 28.28
C ARG A 74 7.49 12.00 26.95
N ARG A 75 8.15 13.16 26.98
CA ARG A 75 8.40 13.98 25.78
C ARG A 75 9.14 13.20 24.70
N GLU A 76 10.10 12.37 25.10
CA GLU A 76 10.92 11.55 24.21
C GLU A 76 10.04 10.56 23.43
N ALA A 77 9.12 9.87 24.13
CA ALA A 77 8.18 8.94 23.52
C ALA A 77 7.13 9.65 22.62
N LYS A 78 6.65 10.84 23.02
CA LYS A 78 5.74 11.66 22.21
C LYS A 78 6.36 12.04 20.88
N VAL A 79 7.57 12.60 20.92
CA VAL A 79 8.28 13.05 19.72
C VAL A 79 8.63 11.86 18.83
N ALA A 80 9.16 10.77 19.41
CA ALA A 80 9.50 9.56 18.65
C ALA A 80 8.26 8.96 17.97
N GLY A 81 7.16 8.77 18.70
CA GLY A 81 5.94 8.22 18.13
C GLY A 81 5.33 9.11 17.05
N ALA A 82 5.29 10.43 17.27
CA ALA A 82 4.78 11.37 16.27
C ALA A 82 5.60 11.32 14.97
N ILE A 83 6.92 11.38 15.05
CA ILE A 83 7.81 11.38 13.88
C ILE A 83 7.72 10.02 13.17
N LEU A 84 7.90 8.91 13.89
CA LEU A 84 7.93 7.58 13.30
C LEU A 84 6.57 7.20 12.72
N GLY A 85 5.48 7.48 13.44
CA GLY A 85 4.13 7.22 12.94
C GLY A 85 3.77 8.06 11.72
N ALA A 86 4.09 9.36 11.72
CA ALA A 86 3.88 10.22 10.56
C ALA A 86 4.74 9.81 9.36
N SER A 87 5.96 9.35 9.59
CA SER A 87 6.88 8.95 8.52
C SER A 87 6.35 7.76 7.71
N VAL A 88 5.91 6.67 8.35
CA VAL A 88 5.38 5.50 7.62
C VAL A 88 4.07 5.83 6.91
N ILE A 89 3.17 6.60 7.54
CA ILE A 89 1.94 7.05 6.88
C ILE A 89 2.28 7.87 5.63
N SER A 90 3.25 8.77 5.73
CA SER A 90 3.67 9.62 4.62
C SER A 90 4.31 8.81 3.50
N VAL A 91 5.19 7.86 3.83
CA VAL A 91 5.78 6.94 2.86
C VAL A 91 4.69 6.15 2.16
N SER A 92 3.75 5.56 2.89
CA SER A 92 2.61 4.81 2.37
C SER A 92 1.70 5.63 1.47
N LEU A 93 1.38 6.87 1.84
CA LEU A 93 0.59 7.78 1.00
C LEU A 93 1.27 8.11 -0.33
N LEU A 94 2.60 8.06 -0.36
CA LEU A 94 3.41 8.44 -1.52
C LEU A 94 3.96 7.24 -2.31
N THR A 95 3.73 6.01 -1.86
CA THR A 95 4.28 4.80 -2.48
C THR A 95 3.53 4.40 -3.75
N ASP A 96 4.24 3.87 -4.74
CA ASP A 96 3.66 3.35 -5.97
C ASP A 96 2.90 2.03 -5.76
N TYR A 97 1.80 2.05 -5.01
CA TYR A 97 0.85 0.93 -4.90
C TYR A 97 -0.60 1.42 -5.03
N ARG A 98 -1.57 0.52 -4.90
CA ARG A 98 -3.00 0.85 -5.14
C ARG A 98 -3.58 1.83 -4.12
N MET A 99 -3.33 1.60 -2.83
CA MET A 99 -3.89 2.36 -1.70
C MET A 99 -3.20 3.71 -1.42
N SER A 100 -2.32 4.18 -2.30
CA SER A 100 -1.56 5.43 -2.14
C SER A 100 -2.37 6.64 -2.59
N LEU A 101 -2.12 7.82 -2.02
CA LEU A 101 -2.63 9.08 -2.54
C LEU A 101 -1.88 9.53 -3.79
N ALA A 102 -0.55 9.42 -3.78
CA ALA A 102 0.32 9.70 -4.92
C ALA A 102 1.37 8.58 -5.05
N LYS A 103 1.92 8.37 -6.26
CA LYS A 103 2.83 7.26 -6.56
C LYS A 103 4.19 7.84 -6.94
N LEU A 104 4.86 8.39 -5.93
CA LEU A 104 6.14 9.10 -6.05
C LEU A 104 7.32 8.25 -5.58
N ILE A 105 7.12 7.40 -4.58
CA ILE A 105 8.13 6.49 -4.02
C ILE A 105 8.00 5.16 -4.76
N PRO A 106 9.02 4.70 -5.51
CA PRO A 106 9.00 3.39 -6.15
C PRO A 106 8.85 2.26 -5.14
N ILE A 107 8.26 1.13 -5.55
CA ILE A 107 7.93 0.04 -4.61
C ILE A 107 9.19 -0.57 -3.96
N GLU A 108 10.32 -0.65 -4.67
CA GLU A 108 11.59 -1.14 -4.11
C GLU A 108 12.14 -0.19 -3.05
N ALA A 109 11.97 1.12 -3.22
CA ALA A 109 12.39 2.11 -2.22
C ALA A 109 11.51 2.02 -0.96
N HIS A 110 10.21 1.77 -1.12
CA HIS A 110 9.31 1.52 -0.01
C HIS A 110 9.72 0.26 0.78
N GLU A 111 10.04 -0.85 0.10
CA GLU A 111 10.51 -2.07 0.79
C GLU A 111 11.77 -1.80 1.62
N VAL A 112 12.75 -1.04 1.11
CA VAL A 112 13.93 -0.63 1.90
C VAL A 112 13.51 0.19 3.12
N LEU A 113 12.61 1.15 2.93
CA LEU A 113 12.13 2.03 3.99
C LEU A 113 11.40 1.25 5.08
N ASP A 114 10.68 0.18 4.76
CA ASP A 114 10.03 -0.66 5.76
C ASP A 114 11.04 -1.32 6.71
N TYR A 115 12.14 -1.86 6.19
CA TYR A 115 13.19 -2.43 7.02
C TYR A 115 13.85 -1.37 7.92
N VAL A 116 14.16 -0.20 7.35
CA VAL A 116 14.78 0.92 8.09
C VAL A 116 13.84 1.45 9.16
N TRP A 117 12.55 1.63 8.82
CA TRP A 117 11.53 2.11 9.74
C TRP A 117 11.32 1.13 10.87
N SER A 118 11.20 -0.17 10.56
CA SER A 118 10.99 -1.22 11.57
C SER A 118 12.15 -1.27 12.57
N ALA A 119 13.39 -1.22 12.08
CA ALA A 119 14.58 -1.15 12.93
C ALA A 119 14.59 0.13 13.79
N SER A 120 14.22 1.27 13.21
CA SER A 120 14.18 2.55 13.91
C SER A 120 13.13 2.56 15.04
N VAL A 121 11.93 2.01 14.79
CA VAL A 121 10.86 1.91 15.78
C VAL A 121 11.24 0.98 16.92
N ILE A 122 11.87 -0.17 16.63
CA ILE A 122 12.38 -1.07 17.66
C ILE A 122 13.48 -0.38 18.49
N ALA A 123 14.39 0.34 17.85
CA ALA A 123 15.52 0.97 18.50
C ALA A 123 15.14 2.21 19.34
N ALA A 124 14.09 2.95 18.94
CA ALA A 124 13.77 4.26 19.50
C ALA A 124 13.61 4.27 21.04
N PRO A 125 12.91 3.33 21.70
CA PRO A 125 12.80 3.30 23.16
C PRO A 125 14.12 3.14 23.89
N PHE A 126 15.08 2.43 23.28
CA PHE A 126 16.40 2.19 23.85
C PHE A 126 17.30 3.39 23.60
N ALA A 127 17.40 3.83 22.34
CA ALA A 127 18.25 4.93 21.90
C ALA A 127 17.88 6.27 22.57
N LEU A 128 16.59 6.50 22.79
CA LEU A 128 16.07 7.73 23.41
C LEU A 128 15.78 7.56 24.91
N GLY A 129 16.12 6.41 25.50
CA GLY A 129 16.12 6.21 26.96
C GLY A 129 14.74 6.20 27.63
N TYR A 130 13.66 5.91 26.90
CA TYR A 130 12.30 5.86 27.46
C TYR A 130 11.74 4.45 27.66
N THR A 131 12.50 3.39 27.38
CA THR A 131 12.07 1.99 27.54
C THR A 131 11.38 1.73 28.90
N LYS A 132 12.02 2.12 30.01
CA LYS A 132 11.47 1.94 31.38
C LYS A 132 10.56 3.09 31.83
N ARG A 133 10.67 4.26 31.18
CA ARG A 133 9.96 5.49 31.57
C ARG A 133 8.59 5.64 30.91
N ALA A 134 8.39 4.95 29.78
CA ALA A 134 7.15 4.89 29.03
C ALA A 134 6.91 3.44 28.55
N PRO A 135 6.71 2.48 29.48
CA PRO A 135 6.73 1.06 29.17
C PRO A 135 5.67 0.65 28.15
N LEU A 136 4.46 1.24 28.20
CA LEU A 136 3.42 0.96 27.21
C LEU A 136 3.80 1.43 25.81
N ALA A 137 4.31 2.67 25.68
CA ALA A 137 4.73 3.20 24.38
C ALA A 137 5.92 2.41 23.82
N ALA A 138 6.89 2.05 24.68
CA ALA A 138 8.02 1.22 24.32
C ALA A 138 7.57 -0.16 23.83
N PHE A 139 6.67 -0.82 24.56
CA PHE A 139 6.13 -2.12 24.18
C PHE A 139 5.42 -2.07 22.83
N VAL A 140 4.50 -1.12 22.64
CA VAL A 140 3.77 -0.98 21.37
C VAL A 140 4.73 -0.75 20.21
N GLN A 141 5.71 0.14 20.36
CA GLN A 141 6.69 0.39 19.31
C GLN A 141 7.51 -0.85 18.98
N ILE A 142 8.09 -1.53 19.97
CA ILE A 142 8.90 -2.73 19.75
C ILE A 142 8.06 -3.83 19.08
N ALA A 143 6.84 -4.07 19.56
CA ALA A 143 5.94 -5.09 19.01
C ALA A 143 5.53 -4.76 17.57
N THR A 144 5.12 -3.51 17.30
CA THR A 144 4.75 -3.08 15.95
C THR A 144 5.93 -3.13 14.99
N GLY A 145 7.11 -2.64 15.41
CA GLY A 145 8.31 -2.68 14.58
C GLY A 145 8.74 -4.12 14.27
N ALA A 146 8.69 -5.04 15.25
CA ALA A 146 9.01 -6.45 15.03
C ALA A 146 7.98 -7.13 14.11
N ALA A 147 6.69 -6.88 14.31
CA ALA A 147 5.64 -7.41 13.46
C ALA A 147 5.75 -6.90 12.02
N ASN A 148 6.03 -5.61 11.83
CA ASN A 148 6.24 -5.01 10.51
C ASN A 148 7.49 -5.57 9.83
N LEU A 149 8.61 -5.69 10.56
CA LEU A 149 9.84 -6.28 10.04
C LEU A 149 9.60 -7.69 9.49
N LEU A 150 8.93 -8.53 10.29
CA LEU A 150 8.56 -9.87 9.86
C LEU A 150 7.58 -9.82 8.68
N GLY A 151 6.57 -8.96 8.73
CA GLY A 151 5.63 -8.77 7.63
C GLY A 151 6.34 -8.47 6.31
N SER A 152 7.21 -7.46 6.29
CA SER A 152 8.00 -7.04 5.12
C SER A 152 8.82 -8.18 4.52
N MET A 153 9.42 -9.04 5.35
CA MET A 153 10.19 -10.21 4.87
C MET A 153 9.33 -11.21 4.09
N PHE A 154 8.00 -11.19 4.28
CA PHE A 154 7.05 -12.09 3.66
C PHE A 154 6.05 -11.38 2.72
N THR A 155 6.23 -10.09 2.45
CA THR A 155 5.31 -9.30 1.62
C THR A 155 5.54 -9.53 0.13
N ASP A 156 4.46 -9.77 -0.62
CA ASP A 156 4.46 -9.74 -2.07
C ASP A 156 4.40 -8.29 -2.56
N TYR A 157 5.55 -7.60 -2.51
CA TYR A 157 5.65 -6.21 -2.93
C TYR A 157 5.31 -6.05 -4.41
N ARG A 158 4.31 -5.21 -4.70
CA ARG A 158 3.80 -4.98 -6.07
C ARG A 158 3.52 -3.51 -6.34
N ALA A 159 4.11 -3.00 -7.41
CA ALA A 159 3.89 -1.66 -7.89
C ALA A 159 2.55 -1.52 -8.64
N ALA A 160 1.95 -0.33 -8.56
CA ALA A 160 0.79 0.01 -9.36
C ALA A 160 1.16 0.55 -10.76
N ARG A 161 2.24 1.34 -10.89
CA ARG A 161 2.74 1.83 -12.19
C ARG A 161 4.09 1.23 -12.59
N GLY A 162 4.97 0.93 -11.64
CA GLY A 162 6.30 0.36 -11.91
C GLY A 162 7.34 1.39 -12.36
N SER A 163 7.42 2.56 -11.72
CA SER A 163 8.25 3.69 -12.17
C SER A 163 9.77 3.44 -12.30
N MET A 164 10.30 2.33 -11.77
CA MET A 164 11.72 1.90 -11.91
C MET A 164 11.95 0.76 -12.92
N GLN A 165 10.95 0.39 -13.73
CA GLN A 165 11.12 -0.57 -14.81
C GLN A 165 11.34 0.18 -16.13
N PRO A 166 12.46 -0.06 -16.86
CA PRO A 166 12.55 0.44 -18.23
C PRO A 166 11.39 -0.15 -19.05
N ALA A 167 10.87 0.65 -19.98
CA ALA A 167 9.93 0.14 -20.97
C ALA A 167 10.58 -1.05 -21.67
N ALA A 168 9.92 -2.21 -21.59
CA ALA A 168 10.34 -3.41 -22.29
C ALA A 168 10.19 -3.24 -23.81
#